data_AF-A0A4R6TI17-F1
#
_entry.id   AF-A0A4R6TI17-F1
#
_cell.length_a   1.000
_cell.length_b   1.000
_cell.length_c   1.000
_cell.angle_alpha   90.00
_cell.angle_beta   90.00
_cell.angle_gamma   90.00
#
_symmetry.space_group_name_H-M   'P 1'
#
loop_
_entity.id
_entity.type
_entity.pdbx_description
1 polymer ?
#
loop_
_entity_poly.entity_id
_entity_poly.type
_entity_poly.pdbx_seq_one_letter_code
_entity_poly.pdbx_strand_id
1 'polypeptide(L)'
;MPKHIKNLLTHKLTILAILITISIATVSLIKLGKAPVKINHLDKFEHAFAYFILTTIWLRALKTTKISNYFIVFCCFFYGIIIEVLQTTVTTHRSGEFWDVVANSMGILIAFIIYNSFFKKNKAI
;
A
#
# COMPACT_ATOMS: atom_id res chain seq x y z
N MET A 1 -19.34 -1.78 -21.30
CA MET A 1 -19.45 -2.64 -20.09
C MET A 1 -20.49 -2.05 -19.13
N PRO A 2 -21.51 -2.81 -18.69
CA PRO A 2 -22.66 -2.31 -17.93
C PRO A 2 -22.30 -1.57 -16.63
N LYS A 3 -23.02 -0.49 -16.31
CA LYS A 3 -22.80 0.37 -15.13
C LYS A 3 -22.82 -0.42 -13.81
N HIS A 4 -23.68 -1.44 -13.75
CA HIS A 4 -23.83 -2.34 -12.60
C HIS A 4 -22.54 -3.14 -12.30
N ILE A 5 -21.89 -3.70 -13.33
CA ILE A 5 -20.68 -4.51 -13.16
C ILE A 5 -19.50 -3.65 -12.68
N LYS A 6 -19.40 -2.40 -13.17
CA LYS A 6 -18.39 -1.45 -12.70
C LYS A 6 -18.56 -1.14 -11.22
N ASN A 7 -19.80 -0.96 -10.77
CA ASN A 7 -20.07 -0.67 -9.35
C ASN A 7 -19.72 -1.86 -8.46
N LEU A 8 -20.14 -3.07 -8.85
CA LEU A 8 -19.84 -4.31 -8.13
C LEU A 8 -18.32 -4.55 -7.99
N LEU A 9 -17.56 -4.34 -9.08
CA LEU A 9 -16.10 -4.49 -9.06
C LEU A 9 -15.42 -3.46 -8.16
N THR A 10 -15.92 -2.23 -8.15
CA THR A 10 -15.39 -1.15 -7.31
C THR A 10 -15.58 -1.47 -5.82
N HIS A 11 -16.79 -1.93 -5.43
CA HIS A 11 -17.05 -2.36 -4.05
C HIS A 11 -16.15 -3.51 -3.60
N LYS A 12 -15.97 -4.54 -4.44
CA LYS A 12 -15.06 -5.65 -4.14
C LYS A 12 -13.61 -5.18 -3.95
N LEU A 13 -13.15 -4.25 -4.78
CA LEU A 13 -11.82 -3.67 -4.67
C LEU A 13 -11.66 -2.83 -3.39
N THR A 14 -12.67 -2.07 -2.98
CA THR A 14 -12.63 -1.30 -1.73
C THR A 14 -12.54 -2.23 -0.52
N ILE A 15 -13.33 -3.31 -0.48
CA ILE A 15 -13.24 -4.32 0.58
C ILE A 15 -11.83 -4.93 0.61
N LEU A 16 -11.29 -5.30 -0.55
CA LEU A 16 -9.92 -5.81 -0.66
C LEU A 16 -8.88 -4.79 -0.18
N ALA A 17 -9.02 -3.51 -0.50
CA ALA A 17 -8.11 -2.45 -0.05
C ALA A 17 -8.09 -2.33 1.47
N ILE A 18 -9.27 -2.38 2.10
CA ILE A 18 -9.42 -2.33 3.56
C ILE A 18 -8.76 -3.57 4.19
N LEU A 19 -9.01 -4.76 3.65
CA LEU A 19 -8.38 -5.99 4.13
C LEU A 19 -6.86 -5.93 4.05
N ILE A 20 -6.31 -5.49 2.91
CA ILE A 20 -4.86 -5.34 2.73
C ILE A 20 -4.29 -4.32 3.73
N THR A 21 -4.98 -3.21 3.96
CA THR A 21 -4.57 -2.19 4.95
C THR A 21 -4.47 -2.82 6.34
N ILE A 22 -5.51 -3.54 6.78
CA ILE A 22 -5.52 -4.23 8.08
C ILE A 22 -4.43 -5.30 8.15
N SER A 23 -4.24 -6.07 7.09
CA SER A 23 -3.19 -7.09 7.00
C SER A 23 -1.80 -6.49 7.15
N ILE A 24 -1.50 -5.37 6.47
CA ILE A 24 -0.22 -4.68 6.62
C ILE A 24 -0.02 -4.21 8.05
N ALA A 25 -1.01 -3.56 8.67
CA ALA A 25 -0.90 -3.13 10.07
C ALA A 25 -0.60 -4.32 11.01
N THR A 26 -1.31 -5.44 10.80
CA THR A 26 -1.16 -6.64 11.64
C THR A 26 0.24 -7.23 11.46
N VAL A 27 0.65 -7.50 10.23
CA VAL A 27 1.95 -8.11 9.91
C VAL A 27 3.10 -7.22 10.37
N SER A 28 2.97 -5.90 10.26
CA SER A 28 3.98 -4.94 10.70
C SER A 28 4.16 -4.89 12.22
N LEU A 29 3.12 -5.16 13.01
CA LEU A 29 3.14 -5.02 14.48
C LEU A 29 3.37 -6.34 15.23
N ILE A 30 3.09 -7.49 14.60
CA ILE A 30 3.31 -8.79 15.23
C ILE A 30 4.78 -9.23 15.13
N LYS A 31 5.21 -10.03 16.11
CA LYS A 31 6.50 -10.67 16.08
C LYS A 31 6.47 -11.88 15.16
N LEU A 32 6.96 -11.69 13.93
CA LEU A 32 7.25 -12.81 13.03
C LEU A 32 8.47 -13.58 13.54
N GLY A 33 8.41 -14.92 13.50
CA GLY A 33 9.54 -15.78 13.83
C GLY A 33 10.74 -15.48 12.93
N LYS A 34 11.96 -15.68 13.42
CA LYS A 34 13.16 -15.50 12.60
C LYS A 34 13.14 -16.51 11.45
N ALA A 35 13.21 -16.02 10.22
CA ALA A 35 13.42 -16.88 9.07
C ALA A 35 14.75 -17.64 9.24
N PRO A 36 14.82 -18.92 8.82
CA PRO A 36 16.03 -19.73 8.94
C PRO A 36 17.21 -19.17 8.12
N VAL A 37 16.91 -18.34 7.12
CA VAL A 37 17.89 -17.65 6.27
C VAL A 37 17.71 -16.14 6.42
N LYS A 38 18.77 -15.45 6.86
CA LYS A 38 18.78 -13.99 6.94
C LYS A 38 19.25 -13.43 5.59
N ILE A 39 18.31 -13.04 4.74
CA ILE A 39 18.61 -12.31 3.50
C ILE A 39 18.73 -10.82 3.86
N ASN A 40 19.88 -10.21 3.56
CA ASN A 40 20.08 -8.78 3.79
C ASN A 40 19.10 -7.96 2.94
N HIS A 41 18.50 -6.92 3.54
CA HIS A 41 17.58 -5.96 2.89
C HIS A 41 16.26 -6.53 2.35
N LEU A 42 15.95 -7.80 2.63
CA LEU A 42 14.69 -8.41 2.21
C LEU A 42 13.48 -7.69 2.81
N ASP A 43 13.59 -7.26 4.05
CA ASP A 43 12.61 -6.43 4.73
C ASP A 43 12.26 -5.17 3.91
N LYS A 44 13.27 -4.47 3.36
CA LYS A 44 13.02 -3.26 2.58
C LYS A 44 12.27 -3.55 1.28
N PHE A 45 12.53 -4.72 0.68
CA PHE A 45 11.75 -5.17 -0.47
C PHE A 45 10.30 -5.51 -0.07
N GLU A 46 10.08 -6.18 1.06
CA GLU A 46 8.74 -6.47 1.58
C GLU A 46 7.94 -5.19 1.83
N HIS A 47 8.57 -4.17 2.43
CA HIS A 47 8.01 -2.85 2.63
C HIS A 47 7.63 -2.18 1.31
N ALA A 48 8.56 -2.08 0.36
CA ALA A 48 8.28 -1.49 -0.95
C ALA A 48 7.16 -2.24 -1.70
N PHE A 49 7.15 -3.57 -1.66
CA PHE A 49 6.15 -4.39 -2.33
C PHE A 49 4.77 -4.27 -1.69
N ALA A 50 4.68 -4.27 -0.35
CA ALA A 50 3.44 -4.11 0.39
C ALA A 50 2.77 -2.77 0.06
N TYR A 51 3.54 -1.68 0.10
CA TYR A 51 3.02 -0.34 -0.20
C TYR A 51 2.74 -0.11 -1.68
N PHE A 52 3.45 -0.80 -2.59
CA PHE A 52 3.10 -0.86 -4.00
C PHE A 52 1.71 -1.48 -4.23
N ILE A 53 1.44 -2.64 -3.63
CA ILE A 53 0.13 -3.31 -3.73
C ILE A 53 -0.95 -2.44 -3.11
N LEU A 54 -0.75 -1.97 -1.87
CA LEU A 54 -1.70 -1.14 -1.14
C LEU A 54 -2.14 0.06 -1.99
N THR A 55 -1.17 0.83 -2.51
CA THR A 55 -1.42 2.02 -3.31
C THR A 55 -2.13 1.68 -4.62
N THR A 56 -1.70 0.62 -5.31
CA THR A 56 -2.32 0.18 -6.57
C THR A 56 -3.79 -0.20 -6.38
N ILE A 57 -4.10 -0.94 -5.32
CA ILE A 57 -5.48 -1.34 -5.03
C ILE A 57 -6.33 -0.14 -4.63
N TRP A 58 -5.84 0.77 -3.79
CA TRP A 58 -6.58 2.00 -3.43
C TRP A 58 -6.86 2.92 -4.63
N LEU A 59 -5.86 3.14 -5.50
CA LEU A 59 -6.04 3.91 -6.73
C LEU A 59 -7.11 3.30 -7.64
N ARG A 60 -7.14 1.96 -7.76
CA ARG A 60 -8.15 1.25 -8.56
C ARG A 60 -9.52 1.22 -7.89
N ALA A 61 -9.58 1.08 -6.56
CA ALA A 61 -10.81 1.04 -5.79
C ALA A 61 -11.55 2.38 -5.83
N LEU A 62 -10.83 3.50 -5.82
CA LEU A 62 -11.44 4.83 -5.80
C LEU A 62 -11.50 5.50 -7.18
N LYS A 63 -11.13 4.80 -8.25
CA LYS A 63 -11.06 5.34 -9.63
C LYS A 63 -12.37 5.94 -10.18
N THR A 64 -13.52 5.55 -9.62
CA THR A 64 -14.85 6.01 -10.02
C THR A 64 -15.37 7.16 -9.17
N THR A 65 -14.67 7.47 -8.07
CA THR A 65 -14.98 8.59 -7.18
C THR A 65 -14.35 9.88 -7.69
N LYS A 66 -14.70 11.02 -7.08
CA LYS A 66 -14.07 12.33 -7.36
C LYS A 66 -12.77 12.56 -6.58
N ILE A 67 -12.29 11.55 -5.85
CA ILE A 67 -11.09 11.68 -5.01
C ILE A 67 -9.85 11.74 -5.91
N SER A 68 -8.96 12.70 -5.63
CA SER A 68 -7.71 12.87 -6.37
C SER A 68 -6.75 11.71 -6.11
N ASN A 69 -6.09 11.21 -7.15
CA ASN A 69 -5.03 10.20 -7.01
C ASN A 69 -3.90 10.68 -6.09
N TYR A 70 -3.59 11.98 -6.08
CA TYR A 70 -2.58 12.56 -5.20
C TYR A 70 -2.99 12.47 -3.72
N PHE A 71 -4.28 12.66 -3.43
CA PHE A 71 -4.81 12.51 -2.08
C PHE A 71 -4.70 11.06 -1.61
N ILE A 72 -5.01 10.09 -2.48
CA ILE A 72 -4.87 8.66 -2.19
C ILE A 72 -3.40 8.30 -1.88
N VAL A 73 -2.47 8.77 -2.71
CA VAL A 73 -1.03 8.59 -2.50
C VAL A 73 -0.57 9.20 -1.18
N PHE A 74 -1.03 10.42 -0.87
CA PHE A 74 -0.75 11.07 0.39
C PHE A 74 -1.27 10.26 1.60
N CYS A 75 -2.48 9.73 1.53
CA CYS A 75 -3.03 8.85 2.57
C CYS A 75 -2.19 7.58 2.75
N CYS A 76 -1.74 6.94 1.67
CA CYS A 76 -0.89 5.74 1.75
C CYS A 76 0.48 6.06 2.37
N PHE A 77 1.07 7.21 2.03
CA PHE A 77 2.33 7.66 2.60
C PHE A 77 2.20 7.99 4.09
N PHE A 78 1.16 8.73 4.47
CA PHE A 78 0.89 9.07 5.86
C PHE A 78 0.58 7.83 6.70
N TYR A 79 -0.19 6.89 6.16
CA TYR A 79 -0.40 5.57 6.76
C TYR A 79 0.92 4.84 7.01
N GLY A 80 1.86 4.89 6.06
CA GLY A 80 3.20 4.35 6.23
C GLY A 80 3.94 4.92 7.43
N ILE A 81 3.99 6.25 7.53
CA ILE A 81 4.63 6.93 8.67
C ILE A 81 3.98 6.50 9.99
N ILE A 82 2.65 6.42 10.05
CA ILE A 82 1.95 5.99 11.26
C ILE A 82 2.39 4.58 11.67
N ILE A 83 2.47 3.63 10.73
CA ILE A 83 2.87 2.26 11.04
C ILE A 83 4.31 2.21 11.57
N GLU A 84 5.26 2.94 10.98
CA GLU A 84 6.66 2.98 11.47
C GLU A 84 6.76 3.57 12.89
N VAL A 85 5.97 4.61 13.18
CA VAL A 85 5.87 5.20 14.52
C VAL A 85 5.24 4.20 15.49
N LEU A 86 4.19 3.48 15.10
CA LEU A 86 3.56 2.46 15.93
C LEU A 86 4.49 1.27 16.17
N GLN A 87 5.31 0.87 15.20
CA GLN A 87 6.31 -0.17 15.40
C GLN A 87 7.30 0.24 16.49
N THR A 88 7.76 1.49 16.48
CA THR A 88 8.72 2.00 17.49
C THR A 88 8.08 2.20 18.87
N THR A 89 6.81 2.61 18.92
CA THR A 89 6.15 2.96 20.20
C THR A 89 5.41 1.81 20.86
N VAL A 90 4.86 0.87 20.09
CA VAL A 90 4.02 -0.23 20.58
C VAL A 90 4.79 -1.55 20.67
N THR A 91 5.84 -1.74 19.87
CA THR A 91 6.59 -3.00 19.86
C THR A 91 7.94 -2.87 20.56
N THR A 92 8.39 -3.95 21.19
CA THR A 92 9.71 -4.05 21.84
C THR A 92 10.74 -4.80 20.99
N HIS A 93 10.33 -5.29 19.82
CA HIS A 93 11.12 -6.18 18.96
C HIS A 93 11.32 -5.62 17.54
N ARG A 94 10.65 -4.52 17.18
CA ARG A 94 10.90 -3.73 15.97
C ARG A 94 11.25 -2.31 16.38
N SER A 95 12.27 -1.74 15.73
CA SER A 95 12.46 -0.30 15.65
C SER A 95 11.95 0.13 14.28
N GLY A 96 11.09 1.14 14.20
CA GLY A 96 10.79 1.78 12.92
C GLY A 96 12.06 2.43 12.39
N GLU A 97 12.41 2.15 11.14
CA GLU A 97 13.65 2.66 10.54
C GLU A 97 13.34 3.70 9.47
N PHE A 98 14.18 4.73 9.38
CA PHE A 98 14.09 5.72 8.30
C PHE A 98 14.11 5.05 6.92
N TRP A 99 14.88 3.97 6.77
CA TRP A 99 14.96 3.20 5.52
C TRP A 99 13.67 2.46 5.18
N ASP A 100 12.82 2.12 6.16
CA ASP A 100 11.50 1.55 5.90
C ASP A 100 10.54 2.61 5.36
N VAL A 101 10.59 3.84 5.89
CA VAL A 101 9.85 4.98 5.31
C VAL A 101 10.24 5.21 3.85
N VAL A 102 11.54 5.14 3.53
CA VAL A 102 12.04 5.26 2.15
C VAL A 102 11.53 4.11 1.28
N ALA A 103 11.61 2.87 1.75
CA ALA A 103 11.12 1.70 1.03
C ALA A 103 9.61 1.78 0.74
N ASN A 104 8.81 2.10 1.76
CA ASN A 104 7.37 2.34 1.64
C ASN A 104 7.09 3.39 0.56
N SER A 105 7.82 4.52 0.61
CA SER A 105 7.68 5.63 -0.33
C SER A 105 8.01 5.25 -1.77
N MET A 106 9.06 4.44 -1.98
CA MET A 106 9.41 3.92 -3.31
C MET A 106 8.29 3.05 -3.88
N GLY A 107 7.72 2.15 -3.06
CA GLY A 107 6.57 1.33 -3.45
C GLY A 107 5.37 2.17 -3.90
N ILE A 108 5.02 3.20 -3.12
CA ILE A 108 3.95 4.15 -3.43
C ILE A 108 4.21 4.87 -4.75
N LEU A 109 5.44 5.39 -4.93
CA LEU A 109 5.82 6.14 -6.13
C LEU A 109 5.74 5.26 -7.39
N ILE A 110 6.27 4.04 -7.33
CA ILE A 110 6.22 3.09 -8.44
C ILE A 110 4.76 2.76 -8.80
N ALA A 111 3.91 2.52 -7.80
CA ALA A 111 2.49 2.26 -8.01
C ALA A 111 1.80 3.44 -8.70
N PHE A 112 2.07 4.67 -8.25
CA PHE A 112 1.49 5.87 -8.82
C PHE A 112 1.93 6.10 -10.29
N ILE A 113 3.21 5.92 -10.59
CA ILE A 113 3.74 6.05 -11.96
C ILE A 113 3.10 5.03 -12.90
N ILE A 114 3.06 3.76 -12.48
CA ILE A 114 2.45 2.68 -13.28
C ILE A 114 0.95 2.95 -13.49
N TYR A 115 0.24 3.36 -12.45
CA TYR A 115 -1.18 3.70 -12.53
C TYR A 115 -1.46 4.82 -13.54
N ASN A 116 -0.69 5.90 -13.48
CA ASN A 116 -0.88 7.04 -14.38
C ASN A 116 -0.43 6.73 -15.82
N SER A 117 0.61 5.92 -16.01
CA SER A 117 1.14 5.61 -17.33
C SER A 117 0.27 4.60 -18.09
N PHE A 118 -0.18 3.53 -17.42
CA PHE A 118 -0.87 2.41 -18.08
C PHE A 118 -2.38 2.42 -17.84
N PHE A 119 -2.83 2.73 -16.62
CA PHE A 119 -4.24 2.57 -16.26
C PHE A 119 -5.09 3.82 -16.55
N LYS A 120 -4.49 5.02 -16.49
CA LYS A 120 -5.19 6.27 -16.85
C LYS A 120 -5.33 6.44 -18.37
N LYS A 121 -4.33 6.03 -19.15
CA LYS A 121 -4.35 6.15 -20.63
C LYS A 121 -5.46 5.32 -21.30
N ASN A 122 -5.85 4.19 -20.72
CA ASN A 122 -6.93 3.33 -21.23
C ASN A 122 -8.36 3.92 -21.12
N LYS A 123 -8.51 5.20 -20.78
CA LYS A 123 -9.79 5.94 -20.80
C LYS A 123 -9.89 6.97 -21.93
N ALA A 124 -8.84 7.13 -22.75
CA ALA A 124 -8.76 8.14 -23.80
C ALA A 124 -8.92 7.57 -25.23
N ILE A 125 -9.48 6.36 -25.38
CA ILE A 125 -9.86 5.75 -26.66
C ILE A 125 -11.32 5.33 -26.57
#